data_AF-A0A4Q3VMX8-F1
#
_entry.id   AF-A0A4Q3VMX8-F1
#
_cell.length_a   1.000
_cell.length_b   1.000
_cell.length_c   1.000
_cell.angle_alpha   90.00
_cell.angle_beta   90.00
_cell.angle_gamma   90.00
#
_symmetry.space_group_name_H-M   'P 1'
#
loop_
_entity.id
_entity.type
_entity.pdbx_description
1 polymer ?
#
loop_
_entity_poly.entity_id
_entity_poly.type
_entity_poly.pdbx_seq_one_letter_code
_entity_poly.pdbx_strand_id
1 'polypeptide(L)'
;MPSNANRQFLDFEKPVKDLIEEIEIARQRQEKNKIDMSDVILRLDQNILEKRKAVTEHLSSWQRVQLSRHPDRPYTMKYIEKMTENFVELYGDRNVKD
;
A
#
# COMPACT_ATOMS: atom_id res chain seq x y z
N MET A 1 -7.12 1.68 0.37
CA MET A 1 -5.69 1.42 0.57
C MET A 1 -5.28 2.28 1.74
N PRO A 2 -4.70 1.73 2.80
CA PRO A 2 -4.14 2.55 3.85
C PRO A 2 -3.11 3.51 3.25
N SER A 3 -2.98 4.68 3.87
CA SER A 3 -1.85 5.55 3.60
C SER A 3 -0.54 4.81 3.93
N ASN A 4 0.57 5.21 3.30
CA ASN A 4 1.88 4.57 3.52
C ASN A 4 2.28 4.53 5.01
N ALA A 5 1.79 5.47 5.82
CA ALA A 5 2.04 5.54 7.26
C ALA A 5 1.41 4.39 8.07
N ASN A 6 0.27 3.85 7.64
CA ASN A 6 -0.47 2.80 8.35
C ASN A 6 -0.48 1.48 7.57
N ARG A 7 0.38 1.34 6.57
CA ARG A 7 0.47 0.13 5.74
C ARG A 7 1.28 -0.94 6.47
N GLN A 8 0.75 -2.16 6.51
CA GLN A 8 1.51 -3.32 6.94
C GLN A 8 2.41 -3.79 5.79
N PHE A 9 3.68 -4.08 6.08
CA PHE A 9 4.66 -4.52 5.09
C PHE A 9 5.01 -5.99 5.29
N LEU A 10 5.08 -6.74 4.19
CA LEU A 10 5.60 -8.11 4.19
C LEU A 10 7.13 -8.10 4.14
N ASP A 11 7.76 -9.22 4.48
CA ASP A 11 9.23 -9.30 4.58
C ASP A 11 9.96 -8.93 3.29
N PHE A 12 9.40 -9.30 2.13
CA PHE A 12 9.97 -8.99 0.83
C PHE A 12 9.73 -7.53 0.39
N GLU A 13 8.87 -6.80 1.09
CA GLU A 13 8.62 -5.36 0.86
C GLU A 13 9.50 -4.46 1.74
N LYS A 14 10.36 -5.02 2.62
CA LYS A 14 11.30 -4.25 3.45
C LYS A 14 12.11 -3.19 2.67
N PRO A 15 12.70 -3.49 1.50
CA PRO A 15 13.45 -2.49 0.75
C PRO A 15 12.61 -1.29 0.29
N VAL A 16 11.30 -1.49 0.11
CA VAL A 16 10.36 -0.41 -0.23
C VAL A 16 9.97 0.36 1.01
N LYS A 17 9.78 -0.33 2.15
CA LYS A 17 9.50 0.28 3.44
C LYS A 17 10.62 1.24 3.85
N ASP A 18 11.87 0.80 3.76
CA ASP A 18 13.04 1.61 4.16
C ASP A 18 13.10 2.93 3.37
N LEU A 19 12.85 2.87 2.05
CA LEU A 19 12.80 4.06 1.19
C LEU A 19 11.64 5.01 1.55
N ILE A 20 10.48 4.48 1.96
CA ILE A 20 9.35 5.29 2.42
C ILE A 20 9.70 6.00 3.73
N GLU A 21 10.39 5.32 4.65
CA GLU A 21 10.86 5.92 5.91
C GLU A 21 11.92 7.00 5.64
N GLU A 22 12.83 6.78 4.69
CA GLU A 22 13.80 7.80 4.27
C GLU A 22 13.12 9.07 3.71
N ILE A 23 12.07 8.91 2.90
CA ILE A 23 11.28 10.06 2.40
C ILE A 23 10.62 10.81 3.54
N GLU A 24 10.06 10.10 4.51
CA GLU A 24 9.40 10.72 5.66
C GLU A 24 10.41 11.53 6.49
N ILE A 25 11.61 11.00 6.71
CA ILE A 25 12.70 11.71 7.37
C ILE A 25 13.15 12.93 6.56
N ALA A 26 13.25 12.81 5.23
CA ALA A 26 13.61 13.92 4.34
C ALA A 26 12.58 15.05 4.41
N ARG A 27 11.29 14.73 4.40
CA ARG A 27 10.20 15.70 4.56
C ARG A 27 10.25 16.41 5.91
N GLN A 28 10.44 15.67 7.00
CA GLN A 28 10.58 16.25 8.33
C GLN A 28 11.81 17.18 8.44
N ARG A 29 12.93 16.84 7.78
CA ARG A 29 14.13 17.69 7.75
C ARG A 29 13.92 18.96 6.94
N GLN A 30 13.19 18.88 5.83
CA GLN A 30 12.82 20.03 5.01
C GLN A 30 11.94 21.00 5.81
N GLU A 31 10.94 20.49 6.54
CA GLU A 31 10.10 21.32 7.42
C GLU A 31 10.90 21.98 8.55
N LYS A 32 11.80 21.23 9.20
CA LYS A 32 12.58 21.75 10.34
C LYS A 32 13.65 22.76 9.93
N ASN A 33 14.38 22.50 8.84
CA ASN A 33 15.53 23.33 8.44
C ASN A 33 15.19 24.34 7.34
N LYS A 34 13.97 24.30 6.77
CA LYS A 34 13.56 25.08 5.59
C LYS A 34 14.53 24.96 4.40
N ILE A 35 15.24 23.83 4.31
CA ILE A 35 16.14 23.51 3.20
C ILE A 35 15.31 22.80 2.14
N ASP A 36 15.46 23.21 0.88
CA ASP A 36 14.82 22.53 -0.23
C ASP A 36 15.45 21.15 -0.46
N MET A 37 14.65 20.11 -0.23
CA MET A 37 15.01 18.71 -0.47
C MET A 37 14.12 18.09 -1.56
N SER A 38 13.40 18.91 -2.33
CA SER A 38 12.41 18.45 -3.30
C SER A 38 13.02 17.52 -4.36
N ASP A 39 14.22 17.83 -4.86
CA ASP A 39 14.93 16.99 -5.83
C ASP A 39 15.31 15.61 -5.26
N VAL A 40 15.67 15.56 -3.98
CA VAL A 40 16.03 14.31 -3.30
C VAL A 40 14.78 13.45 -3.09
N ILE A 41 13.68 14.07 -2.66
CA ILE A 41 12.39 13.40 -2.49
C ILE A 41 11.91 12.83 -3.83
N LEU A 42 12.00 13.59 -4.91
CA LEU A 42 11.63 13.12 -6.26
C LEU A 42 12.44 11.91 -6.70
N ARG A 43 13.75 11.91 -6.46
CA ARG A 43 14.62 10.75 -6.76
C ARG A 43 14.25 9.52 -5.93
N LEU A 44 13.96 9.72 -4.65
CA LEU A 44 13.54 8.62 -3.76
C LEU A 44 12.17 8.06 -4.20
N ASP A 45 11.22 8.90 -4.60
CA ASP A 45 9.91 8.46 -5.12
C ASP A 45 10.06 7.64 -6.41
N GLN A 46 10.96 8.04 -7.31
CA GLN A 46 11.29 7.25 -8.51
C GLN A 46 11.90 5.89 -8.14
N ASN A 47 12.87 5.88 -7.22
CA ASN A 47 13.47 4.64 -6.74
C ASN A 47 12.44 3.70 -6.11
N ILE A 48 11.46 4.23 -5.36
CA ILE A 48 10.35 3.44 -4.80
C ILE A 48 9.54 2.78 -5.91
N LEU A 49 9.20 3.52 -6.97
CA LEU A 49 8.42 2.99 -8.09
C LEU A 49 9.16 1.85 -8.79
N GLU A 50 10.45 2.05 -9.08
CA GLU A 50 11.30 1.03 -9.71
C GLU A 50 11.42 -0.23 -8.84
N LYS A 51 11.71 -0.05 -7.54
CA LYS A 51 11.88 -1.16 -6.61
C LYS A 51 10.58 -1.93 -6.41
N ARG A 52 9.44 -1.23 -6.31
CA ARG A 52 8.11 -1.86 -6.23
C ARG A 52 7.83 -2.70 -7.46
N LYS A 53 8.10 -2.17 -8.65
CA LYS A 53 7.91 -2.88 -9.91
C LYS A 53 8.77 -4.15 -9.95
N ALA A 54 10.06 -4.02 -9.65
CA ALA A 54 10.99 -5.15 -9.62
C ALA A 54 10.56 -6.25 -8.62
N VAL A 55 10.13 -5.86 -7.41
CA VAL A 55 9.61 -6.81 -6.41
C VAL A 55 8.38 -7.53 -6.92
N THR A 56 7.43 -6.83 -7.55
CA THR A 56 6.20 -7.43 -8.07
C THR A 56 6.42 -8.34 -9.28
N GLU A 57 7.40 -8.03 -10.12
CA GLU A 57 7.73 -8.84 -11.31
C GLU A 57 8.40 -10.17 -10.94
N HIS A 58 9.22 -10.16 -9.88
CA HIS A 58 10.00 -11.33 -9.45
C HIS A 58 9.42 -12.06 -8.23
N LEU A 59 8.10 -11.98 -8.00
CA LEU A 59 7.45 -12.67 -6.88
C LEU A 59 7.53 -14.19 -7.02
N SER A 60 8.06 -14.85 -5.98
CA SER A 60 8.00 -16.31 -5.83
C SER A 60 6.57 -16.79 -5.58
N SER A 61 6.30 -18.07 -5.84
CA SER A 61 4.98 -18.66 -5.61
C SER A 61 4.49 -18.48 -4.17
N TRP A 62 5.38 -18.59 -3.18
CA TRP A 62 5.05 -18.36 -1.78
C TRP A 62 4.74 -16.89 -1.48
N GLN A 63 5.52 -15.96 -2.02
CA GLN A 63 5.28 -14.52 -1.86
C GLN A 63 3.92 -14.10 -2.45
N ARG A 64 3.49 -14.72 -3.56
CA ARG A 64 2.15 -14.52 -4.12
C ARG A 64 1.04 -14.99 -3.16
N VAL A 65 1.24 -16.13 -2.48
CA VAL A 65 0.31 -16.60 -1.45
C VAL A 65 0.27 -15.62 -0.27
N GLN A 66 1.41 -15.13 0.19
CA GLN A 66 1.48 -14.12 1.25
C GLN A 66 0.75 -12.83 0.84
N LEU A 67 0.97 -12.33 -0.37
CA LEU A 67 0.27 -11.15 -0.91
C LEU A 67 -1.24 -11.38 -0.96
N SER A 68 -1.67 -12.60 -1.29
CA SER A 68 -3.09 -12.93 -1.34
C SER A 68 -3.79 -12.83 0.03
N ARG A 69 -3.02 -12.99 1.11
CA ARG A 69 -3.45 -12.91 2.50
C ARG A 69 -2.98 -11.62 3.19
N HIS A 70 -2.59 -10.62 2.40
CA HIS A 70 -2.12 -9.36 2.93
C HIS A 70 -3.22 -8.71 3.79
N PRO A 71 -2.91 -8.23 5.02
CA PRO A 71 -3.91 -7.63 5.92
C PRO A 71 -4.65 -6.45 5.30
N ASP A 72 -3.91 -5.60 4.57
CA ASP A 72 -4.47 -4.45 3.84
C ASP A 72 -5.09 -4.79 2.48
N ARG A 73 -5.27 -6.07 2.13
CA ARG A 73 -5.87 -6.45 0.85
C ARG A 73 -7.31 -5.93 0.79
N PRO A 74 -7.72 -5.21 -0.27
CA PRO A 74 -9.10 -4.76 -0.39
C PRO A 74 -10.06 -5.96 -0.44
N TYR A 75 -11.05 -5.95 0.46
CA TYR A 75 -12.16 -6.90 0.46
C TYR A 75 -13.28 -6.45 -0.48
N THR A 76 -14.25 -7.34 -0.70
CA THR A 76 -15.37 -7.18 -1.65
C THR A 76 -16.03 -5.81 -1.55
N MET A 77 -16.42 -5.38 -0.34
CA MET A 77 -17.07 -4.09 -0.12
C MET A 77 -16.24 -2.90 -0.60
N LYS A 78 -14.91 -2.98 -0.49
CA LYS A 78 -14.02 -1.90 -0.96
C LYS A 78 -14.04 -1.73 -2.47
N TYR A 79 -14.28 -2.80 -3.23
CA TYR A 79 -14.46 -2.71 -4.67
C TYR A 79 -15.83 -2.15 -5.02
N ILE A 80 -16.89 -2.64 -4.35
CA ILE A 80 -18.27 -2.18 -4.54
C ILE A 80 -18.36 -0.66 -4.31
N GLU A 81 -17.82 -0.16 -3.19
CA GLU A 81 -17.74 1.28 -2.88
C GLU A 81 -17.04 2.13 -3.96
N LYS A 82 -16.10 1.54 -4.71
CA LYS A 82 -15.32 2.24 -5.74
C LYS A 82 -15.95 2.15 -7.12
N MET A 83 -16.78 1.14 -7.36
CA MET A 83 -17.32 0.83 -8.68
C MET A 83 -18.78 1.26 -8.82
N THR A 84 -19.49 1.45 -7.72
CA THR A 84 -20.93 1.70 -7.70
C THR A 84 -21.26 2.86 -6.77
N GLU A 85 -22.37 3.53 -7.08
CA GLU A 85 -22.97 4.55 -6.23
C GLU A 85 -24.30 4.01 -5.69
N ASN A 86 -24.66 4.35 -4.45
CA ASN A 86 -25.91 3.93 -3.80
C ASN A 86 -26.14 2.41 -3.75
N PHE A 87 -25.07 1.62 -3.52
CA PHE A 87 -25.20 0.17 -3.33
C PHE A 87 -26.08 -0.15 -2.11
N VAL A 88 -27.07 -1.02 -2.33
CA VAL A 88 -27.94 -1.56 -1.28
C VAL A 88 -27.55 -3.01 -1.05
N GLU A 89 -26.94 -3.30 0.10
CA GLU A 89 -26.61 -4.67 0.50
C GLU A 89 -27.89 -5.40 0.94
N LEU A 90 -28.12 -6.60 0.39
CA LEU A 90 -29.23 -7.46 0.76
C LEU A 90 -28.68 -8.68 1.48
N TYR A 91 -29.31 -9.05 2.59
CA TYR A 91 -28.88 -10.12 3.47
C TYR A 91 -29.90 -11.27 3.50
N GLY A 92 -29.41 -12.49 3.76
CA GLY A 92 -30.22 -13.64 4.17
C GLY A 92 -30.35 -14.78 3.15
N ASP A 93 -30.15 -16.01 3.62
CA ASP A 93 -30.37 -17.27 2.90
C ASP A 93 -31.86 -17.70 2.85
N ARG A 94 -32.75 -16.92 3.49
CA ARG A 94 -34.18 -17.21 3.73
C ARG A 94 -34.46 -18.53 4.48
N ASN A 95 -33.46 -19.08 5.17
CA ASN A 95 -33.61 -20.34 5.88
C ASN A 95 -33.13 -20.23 7.33
N VAL A 96 -31.81 -20.25 7.56
CA VAL A 96 -31.27 -20.41 8.92
C VAL A 96 -30.34 -19.26 9.30
N LYS A 97 -29.40 -18.86 8.43
CA LYS A 97 -28.45 -17.78 8.72
C LYS A 97 -28.00 -17.06 7.47
N ASP A 98 -27.77 -15.77 7.63
CA ASP A 98 -26.91 -14.96 6.75
C ASP A 98 -25.43 -15.23 7.08
#